data_AF-A0A7Y5R2Q5-F1
#
_entry.id   AF-A0A7Y5R2Q5-F1
#
_cell.length_a   1.000
_cell.length_b   1.000
_cell.length_c   1.000
_cell.angle_alpha   90.00
_cell.angle_beta   90.00
_cell.angle_gamma   90.00
#
_symmetry.space_group_name_H-M   'P 1'
#
loop_
_entity.id
_entity.type
_entity.pdbx_description
1 polymer ?
#
loop_
_entity_poly.entity_id
_entity_poly.type
_entity_poly.pdbx_seq_one_letter_code
_entity_poly.pdbx_strand_id
1 'polypeptide(L)'
;MAVVIEQDVICRKLCEFIQANLVAPGIGVGPTTSLTQLGLDSFSIIEIVLFIERQYGLTLPDVALSKENIESPQAFAACVHHYLQGHH
;
A
#
# COMPACT_ATOMS: atom_id res chain seq x y z
N MET A 1 -21.89 5.93 11.13
CA MET A 1 -21.41 6.78 10.03
C MET A 1 -20.27 6.02 9.37
N ALA A 2 -20.41 5.62 8.11
CA ALA A 2 -19.31 4.97 7.39
C ALA A 2 -18.27 6.04 7.05
N VAL A 3 -17.04 5.89 7.53
CA VAL A 3 -15.95 6.78 7.16
C VAL A 3 -15.51 6.38 5.76
N VAL A 4 -15.76 7.22 4.77
CA VAL A 4 -15.23 7.03 3.41
C VAL A 4 -13.77 7.44 3.43
N ILE A 5 -12.87 6.47 3.21
CA ILE A 5 -11.44 6.72 3.11
C ILE A 5 -11.13 6.96 1.63
N GLU A 6 -10.57 8.13 1.29
CA GLU A 6 -10.18 8.45 -0.08
C GLU A 6 -8.88 7.73 -0.47
N GLN A 7 -8.79 7.26 -1.71
CA GLN A 7 -7.58 6.59 -2.25
C GLN A 7 -6.31 7.43 -2.08
N ASP A 8 -6.39 8.75 -2.25
CA ASP A 8 -5.24 9.66 -2.10
C ASP A 8 -4.66 9.62 -0.66
N VAL A 9 -5.55 9.50 0.34
CA VAL A 9 -5.14 9.36 1.75
C VAL A 9 -4.39 8.05 1.97
N ILE A 10 -4.86 6.96 1.37
CA ILE A 10 -4.22 5.64 1.46
C ILE A 10 -2.84 5.68 0.78
N CYS A 11 -2.76 6.25 -0.42
CA CYS A 11 -1.53 6.41 -1.17
C CYS A 11 -0.48 7.21 -0.39
N ARG A 12 -0.88 8.36 0.16
CA ARG A 12 0.02 9.18 1.00
C ARG A 12 0.52 8.40 2.20
N LYS A 13 -0.37 7.67 2.91
CA LYS A 13 0.01 6.85 4.06
C LYS A 13 0.98 5.73 3.69
N LEU A 14 0.79 5.10 2.54
CA LEU A 14 1.73 4.11 2.00
C LEU A 14 3.10 4.73 1.70
N CYS A 15 3.14 5.86 0.98
CA CYS A 15 4.39 6.57 0.69
C CYS A 15 5.13 6.94 1.99
N GLU A 16 4.43 7.52 2.97
CA GLU A 16 4.98 7.86 4.28
C GLU A 16 5.56 6.63 4.99
N PHE A 17 4.82 5.52 5.02
CA PHE A 17 5.24 4.29 5.68
C PHE A 17 6.49 3.69 5.01
N ILE A 18 6.48 3.57 3.68
CA ILE A 18 7.60 3.03 2.91
C ILE A 18 8.83 3.90 3.10
N GLN A 19 8.68 5.22 2.97
CA GLN A 19 9.74 6.21 3.15
C GLN A 19 10.41 6.12 4.53
N ALA A 20 9.61 5.89 5.57
CA ALA A 20 10.07 5.91 6.96
C ALA A 20 10.62 4.57 7.44
N ASN A 21 10.14 3.44 6.91
CA ASN A 21 10.40 2.12 7.50
C ASN A 21 11.12 1.15 6.55
N LEU A 22 10.97 1.32 5.23
CA LEU A 22 11.35 0.29 4.27
C LEU A 22 12.47 0.69 3.32
N VAL A 23 12.80 1.98 3.24
CA VAL A 23 13.89 2.49 2.39
C VAL A 23 14.92 3.26 3.19
N ALA A 24 16.13 3.35 2.65
CA ALA A 24 17.20 4.13 3.26
C ALA A 24 16.87 5.64 3.24
N PRO A 25 17.40 6.41 4.21
CA PRO A 25 17.29 7.87 4.22
C PRO A 25 17.80 8.46 2.90
N GLY A 26 17.04 9.39 2.32
CA GLY A 26 17.39 10.06 1.06
C GLY A 26 16.86 9.40 -0.22
N ILE A 27 16.26 8.21 -0.14
CA ILE A 27 15.52 7.60 -1.25
C ILE A 27 14.14 8.24 -1.32
N GLY A 28 13.78 8.89 -2.43
CA GLY A 28 12.46 9.51 -2.59
C GLY A 28 11.40 8.49 -3.01
N VAL A 29 10.32 8.39 -2.22
CA VAL A 29 9.16 7.54 -2.51
C VAL A 29 7.97 8.40 -2.93
N GLY A 30 7.46 8.15 -4.13
CA GLY A 30 6.30 8.83 -4.70
C GLY A 30 5.18 7.87 -5.11
N PRO A 31 4.01 8.40 -5.51
CA PRO A 31 2.80 7.62 -5.80
C PRO A 31 3.01 6.56 -6.88
N THR A 32 3.79 6.90 -7.90
CA THR A 32 4.06 6.06 -9.07
C THR A 32 5.44 5.39 -9.00
N THR A 33 6.15 5.54 -7.88
CA THR A 33 7.46 4.92 -7.71
C THR A 33 7.31 3.41 -7.67
N SER A 34 8.12 2.72 -8.47
CA SER A 34 8.10 1.27 -8.50
C SER A 34 8.65 0.67 -7.20
N LEU A 35 7.82 -0.10 -6.50
CA LEU A 35 8.19 -0.75 -5.23
C LEU A 35 9.31 -1.78 -5.43
N THR A 36 9.30 -2.51 -6.54
CA THR A 36 10.33 -3.49 -6.87
C THR A 36 11.65 -2.82 -7.23
N GLN A 37 11.63 -1.66 -7.91
CA GLN A 37 12.85 -0.89 -8.19
C GLN A 37 13.46 -0.23 -6.96
N LEU A 38 12.67 0.00 -5.90
CA LEU A 38 13.17 0.46 -4.60
C LEU A 38 13.92 -0.63 -3.83
N GLY A 39 13.99 -1.86 -4.36
CA GLY A 39 14.60 -2.99 -3.67
C GLY A 39 13.73 -3.54 -2.55
N LEU A 40 12.40 -3.34 -2.61
CA LEU A 40 11.48 -3.96 -1.66
C LEU A 40 11.31 -5.43 -1.99
N ASP A 41 11.71 -6.29 -1.06
CA ASP A 41 11.56 -7.74 -1.15
C ASP A 41 10.17 -8.21 -0.67
N SER A 42 9.92 -9.52 -0.80
CA SER A 42 8.66 -10.15 -0.34
C SER A 42 8.32 -9.83 1.11
N PHE A 43 9.31 -9.71 2.01
CA PHE A 43 9.06 -9.35 3.40
C PHE A 43 8.55 -7.92 3.56
N SER A 44 9.10 -6.98 2.79
CA SER A 44 8.63 -5.59 2.78
C SER A 44 7.17 -5.51 2.31
N ILE A 45 6.78 -6.32 1.33
CA ILE A 45 5.37 -6.39 0.90
C ILE A 45 4.46 -6.85 2.04
N ILE A 46 4.87 -7.87 2.81
CA ILE A 46 4.10 -8.31 3.99
C ILE A 46 3.99 -7.21 5.04
N GLU A 47 5.04 -6.45 5.31
CA GLU A 47 4.99 -5.31 6.25
C GLU A 47 4.02 -4.22 5.78
N ILE A 48 3.99 -3.92 4.48
CA ILE A 48 3.04 -2.96 3.90
C ILE A 48 1.61 -3.48 4.04
N VAL A 49 1.37 -4.78 3.78
CA VAL A 49 0.06 -5.42 3.97
C VAL A 49 -0.38 -5.30 5.43
N LEU A 50 0.46 -5.71 6.37
CA LEU A 50 0.17 -5.65 7.80
C LEU A 50 -0.08 -4.22 8.27
N PHE A 51 0.66 -3.24 7.73
CA PHE A 51 0.41 -1.82 7.99
C PHE A 51 -1.01 -1.42 7.57
N ILE A 52 -1.42 -1.76 6.34
CA ILE A 52 -2.76 -1.45 5.82
C ILE A 52 -3.86 -2.16 6.62
N GLU A 53 -3.72 -3.46 6.86
CA GLU A 53 -4.71 -4.25 7.59
C GLU A 53 -4.93 -3.71 9.00
N ARG A 54 -3.85 -3.37 9.72
CA ARG A 54 -3.94 -2.76 11.05
C ARG A 54 -4.51 -1.33 11.01
N GLN A 55 -4.15 -0.55 10.00
CA GLN A 55 -4.56 0.85 9.89
C GLN A 55 -6.06 0.99 9.60
N TYR A 56 -6.62 0.08 8.81
CA TYR A 56 -7.99 0.20 8.32
C TYR A 56 -8.93 -0.93 8.78
N GLY A 57 -8.42 -1.91 9.54
CA GLY A 57 -9.22 -3.01 10.08
C GLY A 57 -9.78 -3.93 8.99
N LEU A 58 -9.03 -4.13 7.90
CA LEU A 58 -9.41 -5.01 6.78
C LEU A 58 -8.46 -6.20 6.68
N THR A 59 -8.83 -7.19 5.87
CA THR A 59 -7.98 -8.32 5.51
C THR A 59 -7.87 -8.41 3.99
N LEU A 60 -6.64 -8.37 3.47
CA LEU A 60 -6.42 -8.48 2.03
C LEU A 60 -6.27 -9.95 1.63
N PRO A 61 -7.02 -10.44 0.63
CA PRO A 61 -6.78 -11.77 0.10
C PRO A 61 -5.47 -11.82 -0.69
N ASP A 62 -4.90 -13.02 -0.89
CA ASP A 62 -3.65 -13.20 -1.63
C ASP A 62 -3.69 -12.65 -3.06
N VAL A 63 -4.86 -12.72 -3.72
CA VAL A 63 -5.09 -12.16 -5.06
C VAL A 63 -4.89 -10.64 -5.12
N ALA A 64 -5.05 -9.95 -3.99
CA ALA A 64 -4.78 -8.51 -3.88
C ALA A 64 -3.29 -8.19 -4.04
N LEU A 65 -2.41 -9.17 -3.78
CA LEU A 65 -0.94 -9.03 -3.85
C LEU A 65 -0.37 -9.37 -5.23
N SER A 66 -1.20 -9.31 -6.28
CA SER A 66 -0.78 -9.45 -7.66
C SER A 66 0.25 -8.38 -8.04
N LYS A 67 1.19 -8.71 -8.94
CA LYS A 67 2.28 -7.82 -9.38
C LYS A 67 1.82 -6.42 -9.78
N GLU A 68 0.66 -6.32 -10.42
CA GLU A 68 0.05 -5.06 -10.85
C GLU A 68 -0.38 -4.20 -9.65
N ASN A 69 -1.05 -4.81 -8.65
CA ASN A 69 -1.51 -4.09 -7.46
C ASN A 69 -0.36 -3.63 -6.58
N ILE A 70 0.76 -4.36 -6.54
CA ILE A 70 1.94 -4.00 -5.74
C ILE A 70 3.03 -3.33 -6.58
N GLU A 71 2.73 -2.81 -7.78
CA GLU A 71 3.74 -2.16 -8.60
C GLU A 71 4.23 -0.84 -7.97
N SER A 72 3.30 -0.07 -7.39
CA SER A 72 3.51 1.28 -6.87
C SER A 72 2.55 1.58 -5.72
N PRO A 73 2.85 2.57 -4.85
CA PRO A 73 1.94 2.99 -3.78
C PRO A 73 0.54 3.36 -4.28
N GLN A 74 0.44 3.98 -5.46
CA GLN A 74 -0.83 4.37 -6.06
C GLN A 74 -1.66 3.16 -6.51
N ALA A 75 -1.02 2.19 -7.17
CA ALA A 75 -1.70 0.96 -7.57
C ALA A 75 -2.20 0.19 -6.34
N PHE A 76 -1.37 0.12 -5.30
CA PHE A 76 -1.77 -0.58 -4.08
C PHE A 76 -2.87 0.14 -3.32
N ALA A 77 -2.81 1.48 -3.26
CA ALA A 77 -3.89 2.28 -2.70
C ALA A 77 -5.22 2.08 -3.44
N ALA A 78 -5.20 1.96 -4.77
CA ALA A 78 -6.40 1.68 -5.55
C ALA A 78 -6.99 0.31 -5.20
N CYS A 79 -6.14 -0.70 -5.07
CA CYS A 79 -6.52 -2.04 -4.64
C CYS A 79 -7.15 -2.02 -3.24
N VAL A 80 -6.49 -1.41 -2.27
CA VAL A 80 -7.00 -1.29 -0.89
C VAL A 80 -8.32 -0.52 -0.84
N HIS A 81 -8.41 0.59 -1.58
CA HIS A 81 -9.63 1.38 -1.67
C HIS A 81 -10.81 0.56 -2.21
N HIS A 82 -10.58 -0.30 -3.21
CA HIS A 82 -11.59 -1.21 -3.73
C HIS A 82 -12.13 -2.15 -2.63
N TYR A 83 -11.25 -2.77 -1.84
CA TYR A 83 -11.67 -3.65 -0.73
C TYR A 83 -12.39 -2.89 0.39
N LEU A 84 -11.99 -1.65 0.68
CA LEU A 84 -12.68 -0.81 1.67
C LEU A 84 -14.12 -0.46 1.28
N GLN A 85 -14.42 -0.44 -0.03
CA GLN A 85 -15.77 -0.12 -0.52
C GLN A 85 -16.73 -1.32 -0.52
N GLY A 86 -16.30 -2.51 -0.10
CA GLY A 86 -17.20 -3.64 0.13
C GLY A 86 -17.56 -4.47 -1.10
N HIS A 87 -16.72 -4.47 -2.15
CA HIS A 87 -16.84 -5.47 -3.22
C HIS A 87 -15.99 -6.69 -2.87
N HIS A 88 -16.62 -7.68 -2.24
CA HIS A 88 -16.09 -9.05 -2.07
C HIS A 88 -16.22 -9.86 -3.36
#